data_AF-A0A1S3QDD6-F1
#
_entry.id   AF-A0A1S3QDD6-F1
#
_cell.length_a   1.000
_cell.length_b   1.000
_cell.length_c   1.000
_cell.angle_alpha   90.00
_cell.angle_beta   90.00
_cell.angle_gamma   90.00
#
_symmetry.space_group_name_H-M   'P 1'
#
loop_
_entity.id
_entity.type
_entity.pdbx_description
1 polymer ?
#
loop_
_entity_poly.entity_id
_entity_poly.type
_entity_poly.pdbx_seq_one_letter_code
_entity_poly.pdbx_strand_id
1 'polypeptide(L)'
;MFGVKTLRTVGPAVCRRGASVLWKPTRTQSRTQSAAAGQRVDIGGIYPPIATPFTQKEDVDYQKLDENLQKYAKIPFKGLVVQGSNGEYPYLTDEERVEVVRRVRLALPTDKLVMAGSGCESTKATVVMTERMAGAGADLVLVVTPCFYKGMMDSRALVHHFTQVS
;
A
#
# COMPACT_ATOMS: atom_id res chain seq x y z
N MET A 1 -10.53 -8.83 -3.85
CA MET A 1 -9.74 -9.99 -4.30
C MET A 1 -8.35 -9.45 -4.56
N PHE A 2 -7.41 -9.67 -3.63
CA PHE A 2 -6.07 -9.06 -3.66
C PHE A 2 -5.18 -9.75 -4.70
N GLY A 3 -4.50 -8.99 -5.54
CA GLY A 3 -3.55 -9.50 -6.53
C GLY A 3 -2.26 -8.70 -6.51
N VAL A 4 -1.23 -9.20 -5.84
CA VAL A 4 0.14 -8.66 -5.92
C VAL A 4 0.82 -9.26 -7.15
N LYS A 5 1.40 -8.42 -8.02
CA LYS A 5 2.14 -8.89 -9.21
C LYS A 5 3.61 -8.47 -9.13
N THR A 6 4.50 -9.44 -9.08
CA THR A 6 5.96 -9.22 -9.19
C THR A 6 6.36 -9.27 -10.67
N LEU A 7 7.14 -8.29 -11.13
CA LEU A 7 7.65 -8.19 -12.49
C LEU A 7 9.02 -8.88 -12.62
N ARG A 8 9.15 -9.88 -13.51
CA ARG A 8 10.44 -10.21 -14.16
C ARG A 8 10.29 -10.64 -15.64
N THR A 9 11.37 -10.33 -16.33
CA THR A 9 11.74 -10.29 -17.76
C THR A 9 11.39 -11.49 -18.64
N VAL A 10 11.09 -11.19 -19.91
CA VAL A 10 10.72 -12.13 -20.98
C VAL A 10 11.96 -12.54 -21.79
N GLY A 11 12.19 -13.85 -21.93
CA GLY A 11 13.12 -14.48 -22.89
C GLY A 11 12.34 -15.22 -24.01
N PRO A 12 12.97 -15.53 -25.15
CA PRO A 12 12.28 -15.55 -26.44
C PRO A 12 11.53 -16.85 -26.77
N ALA A 13 10.54 -16.68 -27.64
CA ALA A 13 9.60 -17.67 -28.15
C ALA A 13 10.23 -18.69 -29.10
N VAL A 14 9.69 -19.92 -29.09
CA VAL A 14 9.89 -20.90 -30.16
C VAL A 14 8.53 -21.38 -30.66
N CYS A 15 8.35 -21.23 -31.98
CA CYS A 15 7.19 -21.56 -32.80
C CYS A 15 7.23 -23.01 -33.27
N ARG A 16 6.12 -23.77 -33.21
CA ARG A 16 5.81 -24.89 -34.11
C ARG A 16 4.30 -25.04 -34.37
N ARG A 17 4.01 -25.55 -35.56
CA ARG A 17 2.79 -25.42 -36.37
C ARG A 17 1.75 -26.53 -36.08
N GLY A 18 0.48 -26.16 -36.17
CA GLY A 18 -0.67 -26.85 -36.78
C GLY A 18 -0.97 -28.33 -36.49
N ALA A 19 -2.16 -28.61 -35.94
CA ALA A 19 -3.11 -29.58 -36.50
C ALA A 19 -4.52 -29.46 -35.87
N SER A 20 -5.51 -29.59 -36.75
CA SER A 20 -6.98 -29.73 -36.64
C SER A 20 -7.65 -30.01 -35.29
N VAL A 21 -8.76 -29.27 -35.11
CA VAL A 21 -9.79 -29.34 -34.07
C VAL A 21 -10.59 -30.64 -34.15
N LEU A 22 -10.68 -31.38 -33.03
CA LEU A 22 -11.72 -32.37 -32.78
C LEU A 22 -12.25 -32.19 -31.36
N TRP A 23 -13.45 -31.61 -31.23
CA TRP A 23 -14.09 -31.31 -29.95
C TRP A 23 -14.74 -32.57 -29.37
N LYS A 24 -14.30 -33.00 -28.17
CA LYS A 24 -15.00 -33.99 -27.33
C LYS A 24 -15.24 -33.38 -25.95
N PRO A 25 -16.48 -33.44 -25.40
CA PRO A 25 -16.76 -32.91 -24.07
C PRO A 25 -16.33 -33.90 -22.98
N THR A 26 -16.36 -33.40 -21.74
CA THR A 26 -16.08 -34.05 -20.44
C THR A 26 -14.62 -34.36 -20.11
N ARG A 27 -13.89 -33.31 -19.73
CA ARG A 27 -12.74 -33.41 -18.82
C ARG A 27 -13.03 -32.58 -17.58
N THR A 28 -13.27 -33.24 -16.46
CA THR A 28 -13.33 -32.63 -15.12
C THR A 28 -12.04 -31.84 -14.94
N GLN A 29 -12.12 -30.51 -15.02
CA GLN A 29 -10.94 -29.66 -14.81
C GLN A 29 -10.60 -29.73 -13.33
N SER A 30 -9.64 -30.59 -12.97
CA SER A 30 -8.92 -30.44 -11.71
C SER A 30 -8.30 -29.05 -11.74
N ARG A 31 -8.86 -28.15 -10.95
CA ARG A 31 -8.41 -26.77 -10.81
C ARG A 31 -6.98 -26.83 -10.29
N THR A 32 -5.99 -26.74 -11.17
CA THR A 32 -4.58 -26.63 -10.81
C THR A 32 -4.48 -25.39 -9.93
N GLN A 33 -4.26 -25.58 -8.62
CA GLN A 33 -4.01 -24.47 -7.72
C GLN A 33 -2.74 -23.78 -8.21
N SER A 34 -2.89 -22.56 -8.73
CA SER A 34 -1.77 -21.73 -9.13
C SER A 34 -0.92 -21.45 -7.89
N ALA A 35 0.32 -21.93 -7.89
CA ALA A 35 1.29 -21.84 -6.80
C ALA A 35 1.90 -20.43 -6.64
N ALA A 36 1.06 -19.40 -6.61
CA ALA A 36 1.45 -18.03 -6.32
C ALA A 36 0.42 -17.36 -5.40
N ALA A 37 0.00 -18.05 -4.34
CA ALA A 37 -0.55 -17.36 -3.19
C ALA A 37 0.64 -16.70 -2.46
N GLY A 38 0.92 -15.42 -2.75
CA GLY A 38 1.89 -14.65 -1.99
C GLY A 38 1.61 -14.82 -0.49
N GLN A 39 2.67 -14.94 0.32
CA GLN A 39 2.52 -15.05 1.77
C GLN A 39 1.58 -13.94 2.27
N ARG A 40 0.47 -14.33 2.89
CA ARG A 40 -0.43 -13.38 3.53
C ARG A 40 0.30 -12.80 4.73
N VAL A 41 0.44 -11.47 4.77
CA VAL A 41 0.92 -10.75 5.94
C VAL A 41 -0.14 -10.88 7.05
N ASP A 42 0.27 -11.29 8.24
CA ASP A 42 -0.59 -11.31 9.42
C ASP A 42 -0.72 -9.90 10.01
N ILE A 43 -1.92 -9.33 9.85
CA ILE A 43 -2.28 -7.98 10.33
C ILE A 43 -3.06 -7.99 11.64
N GLY A 44 -3.12 -9.13 12.35
CA GLY A 44 -3.76 -9.19 13.66
C GLY A 44 -2.97 -8.41 14.71
N GLY A 45 -3.60 -7.39 15.32
CA GLY A 45 -3.00 -6.64 16.41
C GLY A 45 -3.51 -5.20 16.54
N ILE A 46 -2.80 -4.42 17.35
CA ILE A 46 -3.10 -3.01 17.59
C ILE A 46 -2.12 -2.14 16.80
N TYR A 47 -2.66 -1.17 16.07
CA TYR A 47 -1.93 -0.19 15.26
C TYR A 47 -2.48 1.21 15.53
N PRO A 48 -1.90 1.97 16.47
CA PRO A 48 -2.36 3.32 16.70
C PRO A 48 -2.03 4.20 15.48
N PRO A 49 -2.98 5.03 15.02
CA PRO A 49 -2.68 6.10 14.08
C PRO A 49 -1.89 7.20 14.80
N ILE A 50 -0.73 7.57 14.26
CA ILE A 50 0.13 8.59 14.86
C ILE A 50 -0.07 9.95 14.19
N ALA A 51 0.07 11.01 14.99
CA ALA A 51 0.08 12.38 14.49
C ALA A 51 1.43 12.74 13.89
N THR A 52 1.43 13.72 12.96
CA THR A 52 2.64 14.37 12.49
C THR A 52 2.86 15.61 13.35
N PRO A 53 3.94 15.70 14.14
CA PRO A 53 4.24 16.91 14.89
C PRO A 53 4.68 18.05 13.95
N PHE A 54 4.32 19.29 14.29
CA PHE A 54 4.72 20.48 13.56
C PHE A 54 5.41 21.48 14.49
N THR A 55 6.34 22.24 13.94
CA THR A 55 7.01 23.34 14.63
C THR A 55 6.09 24.57 14.69
N GLN A 56 6.47 25.61 15.44
CA GLN A 56 5.76 26.89 15.44
C GLN A 56 5.77 27.61 14.07
N LYS A 57 6.64 27.17 13.13
CA LYS A 57 6.70 27.68 11.76
C LYS A 57 5.88 26.85 10.78
N GLU A 58 5.10 25.89 11.28
CA GLU A 58 4.27 24.98 10.48
C GLU A 58 5.08 23.96 9.63
N ASP A 59 6.41 23.93 9.77
CA ASP A 59 7.24 22.85 9.22
C ASP A 59 7.06 21.55 10.03
N VAL A 60 7.23 20.38 9.40
CA VAL A 60 7.24 19.09 10.11
C VAL A 60 8.35 19.05 11.16
N ASP A 61 7.99 18.77 12.41
CA ASP A 61 8.93 18.61 13.52
C ASP A 61 9.42 17.17 13.61
N TYR A 62 10.44 16.86 12.82
CA TYR A 62 11.05 15.54 12.79
C TYR A 62 11.70 15.13 14.11
N GLN A 63 12.20 16.08 14.90
CA GLN A 63 12.79 15.77 16.20
C GLN A 63 11.71 15.28 17.17
N LYS A 64 10.56 15.97 17.23
CA LYS A 64 9.42 15.53 18.04
C LYS A 64 8.82 14.22 17.55
N LEU A 65 8.82 14.00 16.23
CA LEU A 65 8.42 12.71 15.67
C LEU A 65 9.33 11.59 16.20
N ASP A 66 10.65 11.76 16.13
CA ASP A 66 11.62 10.76 16.60
C ASP A 66 11.48 10.49 18.11
N GLU A 67 11.29 11.53 18.93
CA GLU A 67 11.01 11.40 20.38
C GLU A 67 9.73 10.58 20.66
N ASN A 68 8.68 10.77 19.87
CA ASN A 68 7.45 10.00 19.99
C ASN A 68 7.64 8.54 19.56
N LEU A 69 8.38 8.31 18.48
CA LEU A 69 8.66 6.97 17.98
C LEU A 69 9.48 6.14 18.96
N GLN A 70 10.43 6.74 19.67
CA GLN A 70 11.17 6.08 20.75
C GLN A 70 10.26 5.57 21.88
N LYS A 71 9.13 6.25 22.14
CA LYS A 71 8.13 5.81 23.11
C LYS A 71 7.27 4.70 22.51
N TYR A 72 6.77 4.89 21.29
CA TYR A 72 5.89 3.92 20.62
C TYR A 72 6.57 2.58 20.37
N ALA A 73 7.86 2.57 20.03
CA ALA A 73 8.64 1.36 19.79
C ALA A 73 8.69 0.43 21.01
N LYS A 74 8.59 0.97 22.23
CA LYS A 74 8.62 0.21 23.50
C LYS A 74 7.27 -0.39 23.88
N ILE A 75 6.18 0.07 23.27
CA ILE A 75 4.83 -0.41 23.54
C ILE A 75 4.58 -1.64 22.64
N PRO A 76 3.92 -2.72 23.13
CA PRO A 76 3.71 -3.95 22.36
C PRO A 76 2.62 -3.82 21.27
N PHE A 77 2.64 -2.72 20.50
CA PHE A 77 1.88 -2.58 19.27
C PHE A 77 2.47 -3.48 18.18
N LYS A 78 1.59 -4.03 17.33
CA LYS A 78 1.98 -4.84 16.16
C LYS A 78 2.57 -3.96 15.05
N GLY A 79 2.31 -2.66 15.09
CA GLY A 79 2.82 -1.69 14.15
C GLY A 79 2.22 -0.31 14.38
N LEU A 80 2.40 0.60 13.42
CA LEU A 80 1.81 1.94 13.44
C LEU A 80 1.05 2.22 12.13
N VAL A 81 0.00 3.02 12.22
CA VAL A 81 -0.61 3.66 11.04
C VAL A 81 -0.05 5.08 10.92
N VAL A 82 0.50 5.40 9.76
CA VAL A 82 1.22 6.64 9.48
C VAL A 82 0.58 7.32 8.27
N GLN A 83 0.57 8.65 8.22
CA GLN A 83 0.00 9.41 7.08
C GLN A 83 -1.49 9.10 6.80
N GLY A 84 -2.25 8.70 7.82
CA GLY A 84 -3.72 8.74 7.80
C GLY A 84 -4.25 10.15 8.10
N SER A 85 -5.57 10.33 8.23
CA SER A 85 -6.17 11.62 8.60
C SER A 85 -5.61 12.19 9.90
N ASN A 86 -5.38 11.32 10.90
CA ASN A 86 -4.78 11.72 12.19
C ASN A 86 -3.31 12.14 12.05
N GLY A 87 -2.64 11.72 10.97
CA GLY A 87 -1.30 12.16 10.61
C GLY A 87 -1.30 13.46 9.80
N GLU A 88 -2.48 14.06 9.58
CA GLU A 88 -2.63 15.39 8.96
C GLU A 88 -2.06 15.47 7.53
N TYR A 89 -2.05 14.34 6.81
CA TYR A 89 -1.46 14.22 5.47
C TYR A 89 -1.89 15.30 4.44
N PRO A 90 -3.13 15.87 4.46
CA PRO A 90 -3.49 16.91 3.51
C PRO A 90 -2.71 18.22 3.67
N TYR A 91 -2.07 18.43 4.82
CA TYR A 91 -1.25 19.61 5.11
C TYR A 91 0.23 19.42 4.79
N LEU A 92 0.64 18.22 4.39
CA LEU A 92 2.02 17.92 4.05
C LEU A 92 2.22 17.94 2.53
N THR A 93 3.41 18.35 2.10
CA THR A 93 3.89 18.08 0.75
C THR A 93 4.09 16.57 0.54
N ASP A 94 4.07 16.14 -0.72
CA ASP A 94 4.29 14.72 -1.04
C ASP A 94 5.65 14.22 -0.55
N GLU A 95 6.68 15.07 -0.56
CA GLU A 95 8.02 14.78 -0.07
C GLU A 95 8.03 14.58 1.46
N GLU A 96 7.37 15.46 2.20
CA GLU A 96 7.24 15.33 3.66
C GLU A 96 6.46 14.08 4.05
N ARG A 97 5.37 13.75 3.34
CA ARG A 97 4.61 12.51 3.59
C ARG A 97 5.50 11.28 3.51
N VAL A 98 6.33 11.20 2.47
CA VAL A 98 7.26 10.08 2.24
C VAL A 98 8.39 10.07 3.26
N GLU A 99 8.93 11.24 3.60
CA GLU A 99 9.99 11.37 4.61
C GLU A 99 9.52 10.93 6.00
N VAL A 100 8.30 11.28 6.40
CA VAL A 100 7.70 10.81 7.66
C VAL A 100 7.63 9.29 7.69
N VAL A 101 7.14 8.64 6.62
CA VAL A 101 7.07 7.17 6.55
C VAL A 101 8.47 6.54 6.63
N ARG A 102 9.45 7.12 5.91
CA ARG A 102 10.83 6.66 5.92
C ARG A 102 11.43 6.70 7.33
N ARG A 103 11.21 7.80 8.06
CA ARG A 103 11.68 7.93 9.45
C ARG A 103 11.01 6.95 10.40
N VAL A 104 9.69 6.77 10.28
CA VAL A 104 8.98 5.78 11.08
C VAL A 104 9.53 4.38 10.86
N ARG A 105 9.77 3.98 9.60
CA ARG A 105 10.34 2.67 9.29
C ARG A 105 11.73 2.48 9.90
N LEU A 106 12.59 3.50 9.83
CA LEU A 106 13.94 3.45 10.41
C LEU A 106 13.93 3.39 11.93
N ALA A 107 12.95 4.00 12.59
CA ALA A 107 12.85 4.02 14.05
C ALA A 107 12.21 2.74 14.63
N LEU A 108 11.37 2.04 13.87
CA LEU A 108 10.69 0.84 14.34
C LEU A 108 11.49 -0.44 14.05
N PRO A 109 11.55 -1.39 15.01
CA PRO A 109 12.10 -2.71 14.76
C PRO A 109 11.32 -3.46 13.66
N THR A 110 12.01 -4.33 12.94
CA THR A 110 11.54 -4.96 11.69
C THR A 110 10.35 -5.90 11.87
N ASP A 111 10.05 -6.32 13.11
CA ASP A 111 8.90 -7.14 13.47
C ASP A 111 7.60 -6.32 13.63
N LYS A 112 7.71 -4.99 13.72
CA LYS A 112 6.56 -4.07 13.72
C LYS A 112 6.27 -3.59 12.30
N LEU A 113 5.01 -3.70 11.86
CA LEU A 113 4.60 -3.26 10.53
C LEU A 113 4.36 -1.75 10.48
N VAL A 114 4.60 -1.15 9.32
CA VAL A 114 4.25 0.23 8.99
C VAL A 114 3.12 0.23 7.96
N MET A 115 1.95 0.74 8.35
CA MET A 115 0.85 0.98 7.42
C MET A 115 0.82 2.45 7.03
N ALA A 116 1.11 2.77 5.77
CA ALA A 116 1.22 4.15 5.31
C ALA A 116 -0.01 4.59 4.49
N GLY A 117 -0.57 5.75 4.80
CA GLY A 117 -1.61 6.37 4.00
C GLY A 117 -1.06 6.90 2.67
N SER A 118 -1.53 6.34 1.56
CA SER A 118 -1.11 6.71 0.20
C SER A 118 -2.24 7.26 -0.67
N GLY A 119 -3.46 7.30 -0.14
CA GLY A 119 -4.64 7.84 -0.83
C GLY A 119 -4.43 9.28 -1.31
N CYS A 120 -4.86 9.55 -2.55
CA CYS A 120 -4.93 10.87 -3.17
C CYS A 120 -6.25 10.98 -3.96
N GLU A 121 -6.67 12.20 -4.33
CA GLU A 121 -7.92 12.41 -5.07
C GLU A 121 -7.89 11.86 -6.51
N SER A 122 -6.72 11.57 -7.08
CA SER A 122 -6.60 10.90 -8.38
C SER A 122 -6.03 9.49 -8.23
N THR A 123 -6.55 8.56 -9.03
CA THR A 123 -6.04 7.18 -9.09
C THR A 123 -4.55 7.15 -9.45
N LYS A 124 -4.13 7.95 -10.44
CA LYS A 124 -2.72 8.01 -10.85
C LYS A 124 -1.82 8.51 -9.72
N ALA A 125 -2.21 9.58 -9.03
CA ALA A 125 -1.44 10.09 -7.89
C ALA A 125 -1.39 9.08 -6.73
N THR A 126 -2.49 8.35 -6.50
CA THR A 126 -2.55 7.30 -5.47
C THR A 126 -1.60 6.14 -5.79
N VAL A 127 -1.51 5.72 -7.06
CA VAL A 127 -0.55 4.69 -7.50
C VAL A 127 0.88 5.16 -7.25
N VAL A 128 1.23 6.36 -7.74
CA VAL A 128 2.58 6.94 -7.55
C VAL A 128 2.92 7.06 -6.07
N MET A 129 2.00 7.59 -5.26
CA MET A 129 2.22 7.73 -3.82
C MET A 129 2.36 6.36 -3.14
N THR A 130 1.56 5.37 -3.54
CA THR A 130 1.66 3.99 -3.02
C THR A 130 3.04 3.39 -3.28
N GLU A 131 3.57 3.56 -4.50
CA GLU A 131 4.93 3.13 -4.84
C GLU A 131 5.99 3.86 -4.01
N ARG A 132 5.83 5.18 -3.81
CA ARG A 132 6.72 5.97 -2.96
C ARG A 132 6.68 5.53 -1.50
N MET A 133 5.49 5.24 -0.95
CA MET A 133 5.34 4.73 0.41
C MET A 133 5.99 3.35 0.57
N ALA A 134 5.81 2.46 -0.40
CA ALA A 134 6.48 1.16 -0.41
C ALA A 134 8.01 1.33 -0.48
N GLY A 135 8.51 2.24 -1.32
CA GLY A 135 9.94 2.58 -1.41
C GLY A 135 10.52 3.20 -0.12
N ALA A 136 9.70 3.91 0.65
CA ALA A 136 10.05 4.42 1.97
C ALA A 136 10.00 3.34 3.07
N GLY A 137 9.55 2.14 2.73
CA GLY A 137 9.53 0.97 3.61
C GLY A 137 8.20 0.74 4.34
N ALA A 138 7.09 1.23 3.80
CA ALA A 138 5.77 0.76 4.24
C ALA A 138 5.58 -0.72 3.91
N ASP A 139 5.08 -1.49 4.87
CA ASP A 139 4.74 -2.91 4.69
C ASP A 139 3.35 -3.06 4.04
N LEU A 140 2.47 -2.09 4.31
CA LEU A 140 1.09 -2.03 3.87
C LEU A 140 0.72 -0.57 3.55
N VAL A 141 -0.27 -0.37 2.69
CA VAL A 141 -0.83 0.95 2.43
C VAL A 141 -2.30 1.06 2.83
N LEU A 142 -2.67 2.23 3.31
CA LEU A 142 -4.04 2.64 3.56
C LEU A 142 -4.48 3.58 2.43
N VAL A 143 -5.52 3.18 1.70
CA VAL A 143 -6.03 3.92 0.54
C VAL A 143 -7.43 4.40 0.84
N VAL A 144 -7.57 5.71 1.06
CA VAL A 144 -8.87 6.38 1.19
C VAL A 144 -9.49 6.55 -0.20
N THR A 145 -10.81 6.41 -0.29
CA THR A 145 -11.54 6.70 -1.53
C THR A 145 -11.41 8.18 -1.89
N PRO A 146 -11.19 8.54 -3.17
CA PRO A 146 -11.34 9.93 -3.60
C PRO A 146 -12.72 10.45 -3.19
N CYS A 147 -12.78 11.66 -2.66
CA CYS A 147 -13.97 12.16 -1.98
C CYS A 147 -14.41 13.56 -2.41
N PHE A 148 -13.57 14.31 -3.14
CA PHE A 148 -13.88 15.68 -3.55
C PHE A 148 -15.12 15.75 -4.47
N TYR A 149 -15.14 14.94 -5.53
CA TYR A 149 -16.28 14.85 -6.45
C TYR A 149 -17.26 13.74 -6.04
N LYS A 150 -17.82 13.84 -4.83
CA LYS A 150 -18.66 12.79 -4.22
C LYS A 150 -19.75 12.23 -5.16
N GLY A 151 -20.43 13.09 -5.93
CA GLY A 151 -21.49 12.66 -6.85
C GLY A 151 -21.01 11.80 -8.03
N MET A 152 -19.72 11.84 -8.35
CA MET A 152 -19.09 11.06 -9.42
C MET A 152 -18.41 9.79 -8.91
N MET A 153 -18.31 9.59 -7.58
CA MET A 153 -17.66 8.44 -6.96
C MET A 153 -18.63 7.27 -6.82
N ASP A 154 -19.15 6.80 -7.96
CA ASP A 154 -20.00 5.62 -8.04
C ASP A 154 -19.21 4.32 -7.85
N SER A 155 -19.92 3.20 -7.73
CA SER A 155 -19.28 1.89 -7.54
C SER A 155 -18.31 1.53 -8.67
N ARG A 156 -18.57 1.93 -9.92
CA ARG A 156 -17.69 1.64 -11.05
C ARG A 156 -16.38 2.42 -10.92
N ALA A 157 -16.46 3.71 -10.57
CA ALA A 157 -15.30 4.57 -10.35
C ALA A 157 -14.44 4.05 -9.18
N LEU A 158 -15.06 3.71 -8.05
CA LEU A 158 -14.35 3.21 -6.87
C LEU A 158 -13.72 1.82 -7.09
N VAL A 159 -14.42 0.91 -7.76
CA VAL A 159 -13.85 -0.39 -8.14
C VAL A 159 -12.66 -0.21 -9.07
N HIS A 160 -12.78 0.65 -10.07
CA HIS A 160 -11.66 0.97 -10.96
C HIS A 160 -10.47 1.54 -10.18
N HIS A 161 -10.71 2.50 -9.29
CA HIS A 161 -9.68 3.10 -8.44
C HIS A 161 -8.89 2.04 -7.65
N PHE A 162 -9.57 1.20 -6.86
CA PHE A 162 -8.90 0.17 -6.05
C PHE A 162 -8.23 -0.92 -6.89
N THR A 163 -8.78 -1.24 -8.07
CA THR A 163 -8.17 -2.22 -8.98
C THR A 163 -6.87 -1.72 -9.61
N GLN A 164 -6.74 -0.40 -9.82
CA GLN A 164 -5.51 0.18 -10.36
C GLN A 164 -4.42 0.33 -9.29
N VAL A 165 -4.80 0.50 -8.03
CA VAL A 165 -3.86 0.70 -6.91
C VAL A 165 -3.31 -0.63 -6.36
N SER A 166 -4.06 -1.73 -6.49
CA SER A 166 -3.69 -3.07 -5.99
C SER A 166 -2.79 -3.81 -6.97
#